data_AF-A0A2G6PYG5-F1
#
_entry.id   AF-A0A2G6PYG5-F1
#
_cell.length_a   1.000
_cell.length_b   1.000
_cell.length_c   1.000
_cell.angle_alpha   90.00
_cell.angle_beta   90.00
_cell.angle_gamma   90.00
#
_symmetry.space_group_name_H-M   'P 1'
#
loop_
_entity.id
_entity.type
_entity.pdbx_description
1 polymer ?
#
loop_
_entity_poly.entity_id
_entity_poly.type
_entity_poly.pdbx_seq_one_letter_code
_entity_poly.pdbx_strand_id
1 'polypeptide(L)'
;MTSHFLSGYPKDLQWSDFTSKETPPVKGYTAFTYTTYTETRRVVKKSEDGDYFLCTKLTIAVNVDKAKSWVLKSAKSKELLKHEQGHFDIVGIAAKHVLEIISSEQAETKAGLYKKIQKAYRKAQKMIDNINESYDTETDHGLDTGNQILWNERLAKWKKNGLSWQIK
;
A
#
# COMPACT_ATOMS: atom_id res chain seq x y z
N MET A 1 -4.90 -14.23 -23.22
CA MET A 1 -3.81 -13.45 -22.61
C MET A 1 -4.26 -12.97 -21.24
N THR A 2 -3.45 -13.22 -20.21
CA THR A 2 -3.57 -12.63 -18.88
C THR A 2 -2.93 -11.23 -18.89
N SER A 3 -3.53 -10.27 -18.20
CA SER A 3 -2.99 -8.91 -18.08
C SER A 3 -3.28 -8.33 -16.71
N HIS A 4 -2.24 -8.12 -15.91
CA HIS A 4 -2.37 -7.63 -14.54
C HIS A 4 -1.56 -6.33 -14.39
N PHE A 5 -2.15 -5.31 -13.77
CA PHE A 5 -1.57 -3.97 -13.70
C PHE A 5 -1.66 -3.40 -12.28
N LEU A 6 -0.60 -2.71 -11.88
CA LEU A 6 -0.62 -1.80 -10.74
C LEU A 6 -0.68 -0.38 -11.29
N SER A 7 -1.57 0.45 -10.76
CA SER A 7 -1.66 1.87 -11.11
C SER A 7 -1.64 2.77 -9.87
N GLY A 8 -1.28 4.04 -10.08
CA GLY A 8 -1.13 5.02 -9.00
C GLY A 8 0.15 4.86 -8.17
N TYR A 9 0.97 3.84 -8.43
CA TYR A 9 2.23 3.58 -7.76
C TYR A 9 3.33 3.10 -8.74
N PRO A 10 4.58 3.60 -8.66
CA PRO A 10 5.07 4.61 -7.74
C PRO A 10 4.56 6.02 -8.07
N LYS A 11 4.46 6.87 -7.05
CA LYS A 11 4.13 8.30 -7.14
C LYS A 11 4.89 9.06 -6.05
N ASP A 12 5.41 10.24 -6.39
CA ASP A 12 5.92 11.20 -5.42
C ASP A 12 4.78 12.07 -4.89
N LEU A 13 4.53 12.00 -3.59
CA LEU A 13 3.54 12.81 -2.90
C LEU A 13 3.97 14.27 -2.91
N GLN A 14 2.97 15.14 -3.06
CA GLN A 14 3.13 16.58 -2.95
C GLN A 14 2.14 17.12 -1.93
N TRP A 15 2.41 18.27 -1.32
CA TRP A 15 1.45 18.88 -0.39
C TRP A 15 0.08 19.20 -1.02
N SER A 16 -0.01 19.25 -2.35
CA SER A 16 -1.27 19.34 -3.08
C SER A 16 -2.16 18.09 -2.98
N ASP A 17 -1.60 16.95 -2.57
CA ASP A 17 -2.32 15.70 -2.29
C ASP A 17 -3.02 15.70 -0.92
N PHE A 18 -2.77 16.73 -0.10
CA PHE A 18 -3.27 16.85 1.26
C PHE A 18 -4.18 18.05 1.41
N THR A 19 -5.13 17.95 2.34
CA THR A 19 -5.87 19.12 2.82
C THR A 19 -5.05 19.85 3.88
N SER A 20 -4.76 21.14 3.69
CA SER A 20 -4.07 21.95 4.70
C SER A 20 -5.03 22.35 5.81
N LYS A 21 -4.62 22.20 7.06
CA LYS A 21 -5.41 22.54 8.25
C LYS A 21 -4.65 23.55 9.11
N GLU A 22 -5.37 24.46 9.75
CA GLU A 22 -4.80 25.42 10.71
C GLU A 22 -4.68 24.81 12.12
N THR A 23 -5.52 23.82 12.44
CA THR A 23 -5.46 23.01 13.67
C THR A 23 -5.49 21.53 13.33
N PRO A 24 -4.78 20.67 14.10
CA PRO A 24 -4.74 19.25 13.80
C PRO A 24 -6.08 18.58 14.17
N PRO A 25 -6.71 17.82 13.25
CA PRO A 25 -7.88 17.00 13.55
C PRO A 25 -7.63 15.92 14.61
N VAL A 26 -6.38 15.47 14.75
CA VAL A 26 -5.96 14.46 15.73
C VAL A 26 -4.85 15.04 16.60
N LYS A 27 -5.07 15.05 17.92
CA LYS A 27 -4.09 15.60 18.88
C LYS A 27 -2.79 14.80 18.83
N GLY A 28 -1.65 15.49 18.76
CA GLY A 28 -0.32 14.88 18.71
C GLY A 28 0.20 14.61 17.30
N TYR A 29 -0.63 14.78 16.27
CA TYR A 29 -0.24 14.56 14.87
C TYR A 29 -0.10 15.89 14.14
N THR A 30 0.86 15.96 13.23
CA THR A 30 1.11 17.13 12.36
C THR A 30 0.72 16.87 10.91
N ALA A 31 0.63 15.61 10.49
CA ALA A 31 0.10 15.18 9.21
C ALA A 31 -0.52 13.78 9.32
N PHE A 32 -1.22 13.38 8.28
CA PHE A 32 -1.75 12.03 8.13
C PHE A 32 -2.01 11.72 6.65
N THR A 33 -1.48 10.59 6.17
CA THR A 33 -1.73 10.07 4.82
C THR A 33 -2.75 8.93 4.85
N TYR A 34 -3.93 9.15 4.26
CA TYR A 34 -4.91 8.10 4.08
C TYR A 34 -4.81 7.52 2.66
N THR A 35 -4.34 6.28 2.57
CA THR A 35 -4.19 5.57 1.29
C THR A 35 -5.24 4.46 1.16
N THR A 36 -5.77 4.28 -0.04
CA THR A 36 -6.81 3.29 -0.37
C THR A 36 -6.42 2.42 -1.55
N TYR A 37 -7.03 1.24 -1.61
CA TYR A 37 -7.00 0.35 -2.76
C TYR A 37 -8.33 0.39 -3.48
N THR A 38 -8.29 0.47 -4.81
CA THR A 38 -9.42 0.08 -5.65
C THR A 38 -9.00 -1.04 -6.58
N GLU A 39 -9.90 -1.99 -6.84
CA GLU A 39 -9.61 -3.11 -7.73
C GLU A 39 -10.67 -3.26 -8.81
N THR A 40 -10.22 -3.69 -10.00
CA THR A 40 -11.09 -4.23 -11.04
C THR A 40 -10.53 -5.58 -11.47
N ARG A 41 -11.40 -6.57 -11.66
CA ARG A 41 -10.97 -7.93 -12.02
C ARG A 41 -11.88 -8.61 -13.03
N ARG A 42 -11.28 -9.45 -13.87
CA ARG A 42 -11.97 -10.40 -14.75
C ARG A 42 -11.59 -11.82 -14.37
N VAL A 43 -12.55 -12.55 -13.83
CA VAL A 43 -12.42 -13.99 -13.55
C VAL A 43 -13.00 -14.78 -14.72
N VAL A 44 -12.29 -15.82 -15.13
CA VAL A 44 -12.75 -16.76 -16.16
C VAL A 44 -12.64 -18.19 -15.66
N LYS A 45 -13.44 -19.07 -16.25
CA LYS A 45 -13.30 -20.52 -16.11
C LYS A 45 -12.35 -21.04 -17.21
N LYS A 46 -11.52 -22.02 -16.87
CA LYS A 46 -10.64 -22.77 -17.76
C LYS A 46 -10.86 -24.26 -17.53
N SER A 47 -10.55 -25.06 -18.54
CA SER A 47 -10.77 -26.52 -18.53
C SER A 47 -9.55 -27.30 -19.09
N GLU A 48 -8.40 -26.63 -19.24
CA GLU A 48 -7.18 -27.21 -19.82
C GLU A 48 -6.57 -28.30 -18.91
N ASP A 49 -6.77 -28.20 -17.58
CA ASP A 49 -6.27 -29.13 -16.55
C ASP A 49 -7.38 -29.54 -15.56
N GLY A 50 -8.59 -29.76 -16.06
CA GLY A 50 -9.81 -29.81 -15.26
C GLY A 50 -10.42 -28.43 -15.06
N ASP A 51 -11.63 -28.37 -14.50
CA ASP A 51 -12.37 -27.11 -14.35
C ASP A 51 -11.79 -26.26 -13.21
N TYR A 52 -11.25 -25.09 -13.55
CA TYR A 52 -10.77 -24.11 -12.57
C TYR A 52 -11.08 -22.68 -12.97
N PHE A 53 -11.00 -21.77 -12.00
CA PHE A 53 -11.20 -20.34 -12.15
C PHE A 53 -9.91 -19.59 -11.80
N LEU A 54 -9.60 -18.57 -12.60
CA LEU A 54 -8.46 -17.66 -12.37
C LEU A 54 -8.82 -16.21 -12.72
N CYS A 55 -8.03 -15.26 -12.23
CA CYS A 55 -8.07 -13.88 -12.66
C CYS A 55 -7.25 -13.70 -13.96
N THR A 56 -7.92 -13.41 -15.08
CA THR A 56 -7.23 -13.08 -16.35
C THR A 56 -6.95 -11.60 -16.51
N LYS A 57 -7.71 -10.76 -15.84
CA LYS A 57 -7.39 -9.34 -15.70
C LYS A 57 -7.50 -8.92 -14.25
N LEU A 58 -6.52 -8.19 -13.75
CA LEU A 58 -6.57 -7.54 -12.45
C LEU A 58 -5.89 -6.18 -12.57
N THR A 59 -6.58 -5.13 -12.15
CA THR A 59 -5.96 -3.84 -11.91
C THR A 59 -6.15 -3.50 -10.45
N ILE A 60 -5.05 -3.26 -9.73
CA ILE A 60 -5.06 -2.68 -8.39
C ILE A 60 -4.57 -1.24 -8.53
N ALA A 61 -5.35 -0.28 -8.06
CA ALA A 61 -4.97 1.13 -8.04
C ALA A 61 -4.77 1.59 -6.59
N VAL A 62 -3.62 2.23 -6.35
CA VAL A 62 -3.26 2.81 -5.06
C VAL A 62 -3.52 4.31 -5.11
N ASN A 63 -4.33 4.82 -4.18
CA ASN A 63 -4.80 6.20 -4.22
C ASN A 63 -4.64 6.87 -2.86
N VAL A 64 -4.17 8.12 -2.85
CA VAL A 64 -4.26 9.00 -1.68
C VAL A 64 -5.64 9.64 -1.66
N ASP A 65 -6.40 9.42 -0.60
CA ASP A 65 -7.67 10.11 -0.38
C ASP A 65 -7.38 11.51 0.18
N LYS A 66 -7.33 12.51 -0.69
CA LYS A 66 -7.05 13.90 -0.32
C LYS A 66 -8.04 14.47 0.71
N ALA A 67 -9.28 14.00 0.71
CA ALA A 67 -10.28 14.48 1.66
C ALA A 67 -10.00 13.98 3.08
N LYS A 68 -9.36 12.82 3.22
CA LYS A 68 -8.97 12.22 4.51
C LYS A 68 -7.51 12.47 4.86
N SER A 69 -6.67 12.81 3.89
CA SER A 69 -5.26 13.13 4.09
C SER A 69 -5.09 14.61 4.41
N TRP A 70 -4.36 14.93 5.47
CA TRP A 70 -4.23 16.31 5.95
C TRP A 70 -2.84 16.63 6.48
N VAL A 71 -2.50 17.91 6.51
CA VAL A 71 -1.26 18.42 7.10
C VAL A 71 -1.53 19.74 7.82
N LEU A 72 -0.95 19.91 9.00
CA LEU A 72 -0.92 21.17 9.72
C LEU A 72 -0.06 22.15 8.93
N LYS A 73 -0.65 23.30 8.56
CA LYS A 73 -0.02 24.26 7.65
C LYS A 73 1.36 24.73 8.12
N SER A 74 1.53 24.91 9.42
CA SER A 74 2.81 25.32 10.05
C SER A 74 3.86 24.21 10.10
N ALA A 75 3.47 22.95 9.92
CA ALA A 75 4.37 21.79 10.01
C ALA A 75 4.90 21.31 8.66
N LYS A 76 4.47 21.91 7.55
CA LYS A 76 4.94 21.52 6.21
C LYS A 76 6.44 21.68 6.08
N SER A 77 7.14 20.56 5.91
CA SER A 77 8.57 20.51 5.63
C SER A 77 8.86 19.44 4.57
N LYS A 78 10.11 19.37 4.09
CA LYS A 78 10.50 18.30 3.15
C LYS A 78 10.62 16.97 3.87
N GLU A 79 11.04 17.02 5.13
CA GLU A 79 11.26 15.90 6.03
C GLU A 79 9.92 15.24 6.39
N LEU A 80 8.91 16.03 6.75
CA LEU A 80 7.56 15.52 7.02
C LEU A 80 6.93 14.92 5.76
N LEU A 81 7.06 15.58 4.60
CA LEU A 81 6.55 15.01 3.34
C LEU A 81 7.24 13.69 3.00
N LYS A 82 8.54 13.56 3.32
CA LYS A 82 9.29 12.33 3.14
C LYS A 82 8.80 11.22 4.07
N HIS A 83 8.45 11.55 5.31
CA HIS A 83 7.86 10.61 6.25
C HIS A 83 6.52 10.07 5.72
N GLU A 84 5.62 10.97 5.32
CA GLU A 84 4.31 10.64 4.73
C GLU A 84 4.42 9.84 3.42
N GLN A 85 5.43 10.12 2.59
CA GLN A 85 5.77 9.31 1.41
C GLN A 85 6.06 7.85 1.80
N GLY A 86 6.70 7.62 2.95
CA GLY A 86 6.97 6.28 3.46
C GLY A 86 5.70 5.48 3.72
N HIS A 87 4.69 6.08 4.36
CA HIS A 87 3.38 5.44 4.56
C HIS A 87 2.72 5.07 3.23
N PHE A 88 2.76 5.96 2.25
CA PHE A 88 2.23 5.67 0.92
C PHE A 88 3.03 4.55 0.21
N ASP A 89 4.35 4.56 0.35
CA ASP A 89 5.22 3.54 -0.21
C ASP A 89 4.94 2.14 0.36
N ILE A 90 4.72 2.03 1.68
CA ILE A 90 4.36 0.77 2.35
C ILE A 90 3.11 0.17 1.70
N VAL A 91 2.08 0.98 1.50
CA VAL A 91 0.81 0.58 0.87
C VAL A 91 1.04 0.20 -0.60
N GLY A 92 1.80 0.99 -1.35
CA GLY A 92 2.12 0.69 -2.75
C GLY A 92 2.86 -0.64 -2.95
N ILE A 93 3.84 -0.93 -2.09
CA ILE A 93 4.59 -2.19 -2.16
C ILE A 93 3.68 -3.37 -1.77
N ALA A 94 2.83 -3.22 -0.75
CA ALA A 94 1.87 -4.24 -0.37
C ALA A 94 0.87 -4.54 -1.50
N ALA A 95 0.36 -3.52 -2.21
CA ALA A 95 -0.49 -3.70 -3.39
C ALA A 95 0.21 -4.48 -4.51
N LYS A 96 1.49 -4.17 -4.79
CA LYS A 96 2.29 -4.93 -5.76
C LYS A 96 2.36 -6.41 -5.38
N HIS A 97 2.60 -6.71 -4.11
CA HIS A 97 2.64 -8.09 -3.62
C HIS A 97 1.27 -8.80 -3.71
N VAL A 98 0.18 -8.10 -3.41
CA VAL A 98 -1.17 -8.64 -3.56
C VAL A 98 -1.49 -8.94 -5.02
N LEU A 99 -1.08 -8.05 -5.94
CA LEU A 99 -1.23 -8.25 -7.38
C LEU A 99 -0.53 -9.55 -7.81
N GLU A 100 0.72 -9.75 -7.37
CA GLU A 100 1.51 -10.96 -7.67
C GLU A 100 0.83 -12.23 -7.12
N ILE A 101 0.39 -12.22 -5.85
CA ILE A 101 -0.33 -13.35 -5.25
C ILE A 101 -1.57 -13.67 -6.09
N ILE A 102 -2.48 -12.72 -6.28
CA ILE A 102 -3.77 -12.98 -6.94
C ILE A 102 -3.56 -13.41 -8.39
N SER A 103 -2.55 -12.88 -9.08
CA SER A 103 -2.25 -13.24 -10.47
C SER A 103 -1.84 -14.70 -10.64
N SER A 104 -1.33 -15.34 -9.56
CA SER A 104 -0.95 -16.75 -9.53
C SER A 104 -2.04 -17.68 -8.95
N GLU A 105 -3.14 -17.13 -8.43
CA GLU A 105 -4.17 -17.92 -7.76
C GLU A 105 -5.17 -18.54 -8.74
N GLN A 106 -5.48 -19.80 -8.49
CA GLN A 106 -6.57 -20.53 -9.13
C GLN A 106 -7.38 -21.34 -8.11
N ALA A 107 -8.63 -21.68 -8.45
CA ALA A 107 -9.46 -22.56 -7.65
C ALA A 107 -10.49 -23.30 -8.49
N GLU A 108 -10.88 -24.50 -8.09
CA GLU A 108 -11.92 -25.31 -8.74
C GLU A 108 -13.28 -24.59 -8.81
N THR A 109 -13.55 -23.71 -7.83
CA THR A 109 -14.78 -22.91 -7.78
C THR A 109 -14.48 -21.42 -7.76
N LYS A 110 -15.37 -20.65 -8.40
CA LYS A 110 -15.33 -19.18 -8.37
C LYS A 110 -15.37 -18.62 -6.94
N ALA A 111 -16.17 -19.24 -6.07
CA ALA A 111 -16.25 -18.87 -4.65
C ALA A 111 -14.93 -19.15 -3.91
N GLY A 112 -14.27 -20.28 -4.21
CA GLY A 112 -12.94 -20.60 -3.69
C GLY A 112 -11.90 -19.57 -4.09
N LEU A 113 -11.89 -19.16 -5.36
CA LEU A 113 -10.99 -18.11 -5.85
C LEU A 113 -11.24 -16.77 -5.11
N TYR A 114 -12.50 -16.37 -4.92
CA TYR A 114 -12.82 -15.16 -4.17
C TYR A 114 -12.40 -15.21 -2.70
N LYS A 115 -12.50 -16.37 -2.04
CA LYS A 115 -11.99 -16.56 -0.67
C LYS A 115 -10.47 -16.37 -0.62
N LYS A 116 -9.72 -16.92 -1.59
CA LYS A 116 -8.26 -16.75 -1.71
C LYS A 116 -7.88 -15.28 -1.91
N ILE A 117 -8.55 -14.59 -2.82
CA ILE A 117 -8.38 -13.14 -3.07
C ILE A 117 -8.63 -12.33 -1.79
N GLN A 118 -9.75 -12.57 -1.11
CA GLN A 118 -10.08 -11.87 0.14
C GLN A 118 -9.04 -12.13 1.23
N LYS A 119 -8.53 -13.37 1.32
CA LYS A 119 -7.45 -13.73 2.26
C LYS A 119 -6.15 -12.97 1.93
N ALA A 120 -5.80 -12.82 0.65
CA ALA A 120 -4.63 -12.06 0.23
C ALA A 120 -4.72 -10.59 0.68
N TYR A 121 -5.86 -9.92 0.43
CA TYR A 121 -6.07 -8.55 0.88
C TYR A 121 -6.05 -8.39 2.40
N ARG A 122 -6.72 -9.27 3.15
CA ARG A 122 -6.71 -9.22 4.63
C ARG A 122 -5.31 -9.38 5.20
N LYS A 123 -4.52 -10.30 4.62
CA LYS A 123 -3.13 -10.52 5.02
C LYS A 123 -2.30 -9.27 4.75
N ALA A 124 -2.43 -8.67 3.56
CA ALA A 124 -1.75 -7.44 3.22
C ALA A 124 -2.13 -6.28 4.14
N GLN A 125 -3.42 -6.08 4.43
CA GLN A 125 -3.88 -5.03 5.35
C GLN A 125 -3.23 -5.17 6.73
N LYS A 126 -3.29 -6.38 7.33
CA LYS A 126 -2.65 -6.63 8.62
C LYS A 126 -1.16 -6.30 8.60
N MET A 127 -0.48 -6.62 7.50
CA MET A 127 0.95 -6.34 7.39
C MET A 127 1.24 -4.85 7.19
N ILE A 128 0.42 -4.14 6.42
CA ILE A 128 0.53 -2.67 6.28
C ILE A 128 0.36 -2.01 7.64
N ASP A 129 -0.64 -2.42 8.42
CA ASP A 129 -0.90 -1.88 9.75
C ASP A 129 0.34 -2.06 10.64
N ASN A 130 0.87 -3.29 10.71
CA ASN A 130 2.07 -3.59 11.48
C ASN A 130 3.30 -2.80 11.01
N ILE A 131 3.54 -2.71 9.70
CA ILE A 131 4.71 -2.02 9.15
C ILE A 131 4.60 -0.51 9.39
N ASN A 132 3.41 0.08 9.23
CA ASN A 132 3.19 1.49 9.54
C ASN A 132 3.41 1.78 11.01
N GLU A 133 2.90 0.94 11.91
CA GLU A 133 3.13 1.08 13.36
C GLU A 133 4.62 1.01 13.69
N SER A 134 5.36 0.04 13.15
CA SER A 134 6.82 -0.04 13.33
C SER A 134 7.53 1.16 12.72
N TYR A 135 7.10 1.64 11.56
CA TYR A 135 7.70 2.78 10.89
C TYR A 135 7.50 4.08 11.69
N ASP A 136 6.29 4.36 12.15
CA ASP A 136 5.98 5.47 13.06
C ASP A 136 6.82 5.38 14.33
N THR A 137 6.84 4.22 14.99
CA THR A 137 7.53 4.01 16.26
C THR A 137 9.05 4.16 16.12
N GLU A 138 9.64 3.49 15.13
CA GLU A 138 11.10 3.50 14.93
C GLU A 138 11.61 4.85 14.44
N THR A 139 10.80 5.64 13.74
CA THR A 139 11.20 6.97 13.25
C THR A 139 10.76 8.12 14.15
N ASP A 140 10.13 7.83 15.30
CA ASP A 140 9.49 8.84 16.16
C ASP A 140 8.59 9.78 15.35
N HIS A 141 7.68 9.21 14.56
CA HIS A 141 6.81 9.94 13.63
C HIS A 141 7.57 10.88 12.67
N GLY A 142 8.75 10.43 12.21
CA GLY A 142 9.65 11.17 11.33
C GLY A 142 10.60 12.16 12.01
N LEU A 143 10.61 12.25 13.34
CA LEU A 143 11.52 13.12 14.10
C LEU A 143 12.93 12.51 14.23
N ASP A 144 13.04 11.19 14.27
CA ASP A 144 14.32 10.49 14.24
C ASP A 144 14.84 10.36 12.80
N THR A 145 15.65 11.35 12.41
CA THR A 145 16.28 11.41 11.08
C THR A 145 17.19 10.21 10.78
N GLY A 146 17.82 9.60 11.79
CA GLY A 146 18.71 8.46 11.61
C GLY A 146 17.91 7.22 11.21
N ASN A 147 16.88 6.89 11.99
CA ASN A 147 15.99 5.78 11.66
C ASN A 147 15.18 6.04 10.38
N GLN A 148 14.81 7.30 10.10
CA GLN A 148 14.16 7.67 8.86
C GLN A 148 15.02 7.34 7.62
N ILE A 149 16.34 7.53 7.69
CA ILE A 149 17.28 7.14 6.62
C ILE A 149 17.30 5.61 6.45
N LEU A 150 17.39 4.85 7.54
CA LEU A 150 17.38 3.39 7.51
C LEU A 150 16.08 2.84 6.90
N TRP A 151 14.94 3.44 7.24
CA TRP A 151 13.65 3.11 6.64
C TRP A 151 13.58 3.46 5.16
N ASN A 152 14.11 4.63 4.75
CA ASN A 152 14.18 5.00 3.34
C ASN A 152 14.95 3.96 2.51
N GLU A 153 16.07 3.45 3.03
CA GLU A 153 16.83 2.38 2.38
C GLU A 153 16.07 1.05 2.34
N ARG A 154 15.38 0.70 3.44
CA ARG A 154 14.54 -0.51 3.53
C ARG A 154 13.42 -0.48 2.49
N LEU A 155 12.68 0.62 2.40
CA LEU A 155 11.62 0.83 1.42
C LEU A 155 12.17 0.81 -0.02
N ALA A 156 13.33 1.43 -0.28
CA ALA A 156 13.98 1.38 -1.58
C ALA A 156 14.33 -0.06 -2.01
N LYS A 157 14.83 -0.88 -1.09
CA LYS A 157 15.10 -2.31 -1.35
C LYS A 157 13.80 -3.08 -1.66
N TRP A 158 12.75 -2.86 -0.88
CA TRP A 158 11.46 -3.52 -1.09
C TRP A 158 10.79 -3.12 -2.42
N LYS A 159 10.90 -1.85 -2.83
CA LYS A 159 10.45 -1.38 -4.15
C LYS A 159 11.06 -2.18 -5.30
N LYS A 160 12.37 -2.44 -5.21
CA LYS A 160 13.13 -3.15 -6.24
C LYS A 160 12.91 -4.66 -6.22
N ASN A 161 13.00 -5.27 -5.04
CA ASN A 161 13.12 -6.72 -4.90
C ASN A 161 11.82 -7.41 -4.48
N GLY A 162 10.76 -6.65 -4.22
CA GLY A 162 9.58 -7.17 -3.53
C GLY A 162 9.78 -7.18 -2.02
N LEU A 163 8.66 -7.32 -1.30
CA LEU A 163 8.64 -7.11 0.14
C LEU A 163 9.13 -8.36 0.91
N SER A 164 10.01 -8.15 1.89
CA SER A 164 10.39 -9.18 2.87
C SER A 164 9.59 -8.94 4.13
N TRP A 165 8.60 -9.78 4.40
CA TRP A 165 7.66 -9.64 5.53
C TRP A 165 8.27 -9.84 6.93
N GLN A 166 9.59 -10.03 7.01
CA GLN A 166 10.31 -10.09 8.28
C GLN A 166 10.82 -8.69 8.63
N ILE A 167 10.11 -8.02 9.53
CA ILE A 167 10.69 -6.96 10.37
C ILE A 167 11.19 -7.68 11.64
N LYS A 168 12.46 -7.46 11.99
CA LYS A 168 13.08 -8.05 13.18
C LYS A 168 12.71 -7.26 14.42
#